data_AF-A0A3M1CDU4-F1
#
_entry.id   AF-A0A3M1CDU4-F1
#
_cell.length_a   1.000
_cell.length_b   1.000
_cell.length_c   1.000
_cell.angle_alpha   90.00
_cell.angle_beta   90.00
_cell.angle_gamma   90.00
#
_symmetry.space_group_name_H-M   'P 1'
#
loop_
_entity.id
_entity.type
_entity.pdbx_description
1 polymer ?
#
loop_
_entity_poly.entity_id
_entity_poly.type
_entity_poly.pdbx_seq_one_letter_code
_entity_poly.pdbx_strand_id
1 'polypeptide(L)' 'RPVVFVGDGYSDACAARRADVLYAKKDLAEYCRAEKIAYTLYDTFEDVARDLMGRGLLGKFQDDPERSTS' A
#
# COMPACT_ATOMS: atom_id res chain seq x y z
N ARG A 1 -7.12 -11.22 6.08
CA ARG A 1 -6.28 -10.71 4.98
C ARG A 1 -6.15 -9.21 5.20
N PRO A 2 -4.93 -8.66 5.33
CA PRO A 2 -4.74 -7.23 5.53
C PRO A 2 -5.03 -6.45 4.25
N VAL A 3 -5.60 -5.25 4.38
CA VAL A 3 -5.86 -4.30 3.30
C VAL A 3 -4.71 -3.30 3.23
N VAL A 4 -4.00 -3.32 2.11
CA VAL A 4 -2.93 -2.37 1.80
C VAL A 4 -3.44 -1.35 0.80
N PHE A 5 -3.26 -0.06 1.09
CA PHE A 5 -3.59 1.04 0.18
C PHE A 5 -2.34 1.85 -0.16
N VAL A 6 -2.20 2.23 -1.43
CA VAL A 6 -1.09 3.03 -1.96
C VAL A 6 -1.68 4.10 -2.88
N GLY A 7 -1.45 5.37 -2.58
CA GLY A 7 -2.00 6.47 -3.40
C GLY A 7 -1.27 7.80 -3.21
N ASP A 8 -1.57 8.76 -4.07
CA ASP A 8 -1.00 10.11 -4.02
C ASP A 8 -2.03 11.23 -4.19
N GLY A 9 -3.31 10.92 -4.42
CA GLY A 9 -4.36 11.91 -4.68
C GLY A 9 -5.33 12.13 -3.52
N TYR A 10 -5.89 13.34 -3.43
CA TYR A 10 -6.95 13.66 -2.45
C TYR A 10 -8.23 12.84 -2.65
N SER A 11 -8.51 12.38 -3.90
CA SER A 11 -9.63 11.49 -4.21
C SER A 11 -9.61 10.19 -3.41
N ASP A 12 -8.44 9.80 -2.91
CA ASP A 12 -8.21 8.55 -2.19
C ASP A 12 -8.47 8.66 -0.68
N ALA A 13 -8.79 9.86 -0.18
CA ALA A 13 -9.06 10.15 1.22
C ALA A 13 -10.11 9.21 1.87
N CYS A 14 -11.14 8.81 1.11
CA CYS A 14 -12.16 7.88 1.60
C CYS A 14 -11.66 6.43 1.71
N ALA A 15 -10.69 6.02 0.88
CA ALA A 15 -10.10 4.69 0.94
C ALA A 15 -9.06 4.58 2.07
N ALA A 16 -8.31 5.65 2.33
CA ALA A 16 -7.27 5.73 3.35
C ALA A 16 -7.72 5.30 4.76
N ARG A 17 -8.94 5.66 5.18
CA ARG A 17 -9.47 5.33 6.52
C ARG A 17 -9.73 3.85 6.79
N ARG A 18 -9.77 3.02 5.74
CA ARG A 18 -10.14 1.60 5.87
C ARG A 18 -8.95 0.66 5.65
N ALA A 19 -7.76 1.19 5.42
CA ALA A 19 -6.56 0.40 5.19
C ALA A 19 -5.90 0.00 6.52
N ASP A 20 -5.42 -1.24 6.61
CA ASP A 20 -4.56 -1.69 7.71
C ASP A 20 -3.14 -1.11 7.53
N VAL A 21 -2.72 -0.96 6.27
CA VAL A 21 -1.45 -0.33 5.89
C VAL A 21 -1.70 0.69 4.78
N LEU A 22 -1.30 1.93 5.02
CA LEU A 22 -1.48 3.05 4.09
C LEU A 22 -0.13 3.64 3.70
N TYR A 23 0.13 3.69 2.39
CA TYR A 23 1.23 4.42 1.79
C TYR A 23 0.69 5.64 1.06
N ALA A 24 1.18 6.82 1.42
CA ALA A 24 0.68 8.09 0.91
C ALA A 24 1.83 9.03 0.55
N LYS A 25 1.66 9.82 -0.51
CA LYS A 25 2.53 10.96 -0.84
C LYS A 25 1.70 12.14 -1.35
N LYS A 26 2.33 13.31 -1.52
CA LYS A 26 1.70 14.57 -1.98
C LYS A 26 0.42 14.89 -1.18
N ASP A 27 -0.66 15.26 -1.85
CA ASP A 27 -1.95 15.68 -1.27
C ASP A 27 -2.53 14.63 -0.31
N LEU A 28 -2.36 13.34 -0.61
CA LEU A 28 -2.84 12.28 0.29
C LEU A 28 -2.06 12.25 1.62
N ALA A 29 -0.75 12.50 1.60
CA ALA A 29 0.05 12.57 2.82
C ALA A 29 -0.31 13.81 3.66
N GLU A 30 -0.57 14.95 3.01
CA GLU A 30 -1.04 16.15 3.70
C GLU A 30 -2.40 15.93 4.37
N TYR A 31 -3.32 15.28 3.66
CA TYR A 31 -4.60 14.86 4.19
C TYR A 31 -4.46 13.94 5.41
N CYS A 32 -3.64 12.89 5.29
CA CYS A 32 -3.45 11.93 6.39
C CYS A 32 -2.84 12.60 7.61
N ARG A 33 -1.91 13.54 7.42
CA ARG A 33 -1.34 14.34 8.51
C ARG A 33 -2.38 15.22 9.19
N ALA A 34 -3.23 15.90 8.43
CA ALA A 34 -4.29 16.76 8.98
C ALA A 34 -5.32 15.96 9.79
N GLU A 35 -5.72 14.80 9.26
CA GLU A 35 -6.73 13.92 9.85
C GLU A 35 -6.17 12.94 10.89
N LYS A 36 -4.86 12.98 11.17
CA LYS A 36 -4.16 12.05 12.08
C LYS A 36 -4.35 10.57 11.71
N ILE A 37 -4.42 10.29 10.42
CA ILE A 37 -4.47 8.93 9.88
C ILE A 37 -3.03 8.39 9.82
N ALA A 38 -2.79 7.18 10.30
CA ALA A 38 -1.47 6.55 10.21
C ALA A 38 -1.13 6.22 8.75
N TYR A 39 0.04 6.66 8.29
CA TYR A 39 0.52 6.42 6.93
C TYR A 39 2.04 6.29 6.90
N THR A 40 2.55 5.70 5.82
CA THR A 40 3.98 5.62 5.49
C THR A 40 4.23 6.44 4.23
N LEU A 41 5.24 7.30 4.23
CA LEU A 41 5.70 7.98 3.02
C LEU A 41 6.39 6.97 2.09
N TYR A 42 6.28 7.18 0.79
CA TYR A 42 7.00 6.40 -0.21
C TYR A 42 7.36 7.28 -1.41
N ASP A 43 8.50 6.98 -2.05
CA ASP A 43 8.88 7.65 -3.29
C ASP A 43 8.56 6.76 -4.48
N THR A 44 8.91 5.47 -4.39
CA THR A 44 8.70 4.47 -5.45
C THR A 44 7.92 3.25 -4.98
N PHE A 45 7.40 2.46 -5.93
CA PHE A 45 6.76 1.19 -5.58
C PHE A 45 7.76 0.15 -5.05
N GLU A 46 9.06 0.29 -5.35
CA GLU A 46 10.08 -0.57 -4.72
C GLU A 46 10.17 -0.33 -3.20
N ASP A 47 9.99 0.90 -2.73
CA ASP A 47 9.98 1.22 -1.29
C ASP A 47 8.80 0.53 -0.59
N VAL A 48 7.62 0.61 -1.22
CA VAL A 48 6.41 -0.07 -0.74
C VAL A 48 6.63 -1.58 -0.69
N ALA A 49 7.15 -2.17 -1.77
CA ALA A 49 7.42 -3.61 -1.83
C ALA A 49 8.44 -4.03 -0.76
N ARG A 50 9.50 -3.25 -0.56
CA ARG A 50 10.53 -3.51 0.46
C ARG A 50 9.94 -3.51 1.87
N ASP A 51 9.12 -2.51 2.19
CA ASP A 51 8.46 -2.42 3.48
C ASP A 51 7.45 -3.56 3.70
N LEU A 52 6.63 -3.89 2.70
CA LEU A 52 5.70 -5.02 2.77
C LEU A 52 6.40 -6.37 2.92
N MET A 53 7.52 -6.58 2.23
CA MET A 53 8.36 -7.77 2.41
C MET A 53 8.94 -7.83 3.82
N GLY A 54 9.46 -6.72 4.35
CA GLY A 54 9.97 -6.63 5.72
C GLY A 54 8.91 -6.92 6.78
N ARG A 55 7.64 -6.59 6.50
CA ARG A 55 6.49 -6.91 7.35
C ARG A 55 5.95 -8.33 7.18
N GLY A 56 6.44 -9.09 6.20
CA GLY A 56 5.90 -10.41 5.86
C GLY A 56 4.49 -10.36 5.25
N LEU A 57 4.08 -9.20 4.72
CA LEU A 57 2.75 -8.97 4.14
C LEU A 57 2.70 -9.23 2.63
N LEU A 58 3.86 -9.33 1.98
CA LEU A 58 3.99 -9.75 0.59
C LEU A 58 4.47 -11.21 0.56
N GLY A 59 3.61 -12.12 0.12
CA GLY A 59 4.00 -13.51 -0.10
C GLY A 59 4.99 -13.63 -1.27
N LYS A 60 5.87 -14.63 -1.22
CA LYS A 60 6.55 -15.07 -2.44
C LYS A 60 5.47 -15.59 -3.38
N PHE A 61 5.52 -15.22 -4.66
CA PHE A 61 4.72 -15.90 -5.67
C PHE A 61 4.98 -17.40 -5.51
N GLN A 62 3.98 -18.17 -5.10
CA GLN A 62 3.96 -19.59 -5.39
C GLN A 62 3.76 -19.64 -6.90
N ASP A 63 4.80 -20.06 -7.63
CA ASP A 63 4.64 -20.51 -9.00
C ASP A 63 3.61 -21.63 -8.97
N ASP A 64 2.36 -21.33 -9.33
CA ASP A 64 1.36 -22.35 -9.63
C ASP A 64 1.73 -22.94 -11.00
N PRO A 65 2.19 -24.20 -11.08
CA PRO A 65 2.62 -24.80 -12.35
C PRO A 65 1.48 -24.99 -13.36
N GLU A 66 0.21 -24.78 -12.98
CA GLU A 66 -0.95 -25.01 -13.86
C GLU A 66 -1.29 -23.83 -14.79
N ARG A 67 -0.59 -22.69 -14.74
CA ARG A 67 -0.86 -21.53 -15.63
C ARG A 67 -0.05 -21.54 -16.94
N SER A 68 0.39 -22.70 -17.42
CA SER A 68 1.12 -22.85 -18.69
C SER A 68 0.39 -23.68 -19.76
N THR A 69 -0.87 -24.02 -19.58
CA THR A 69 -1.70 -24.59 -20.65
C THR A 69 -2.97 -23.76 -20.86
N SER A 70 -2.87 -22.72 -21.67
CA SER A 70 -3.97 -22.14 -22.45
C SER A 70 -3.40 -21.46 -23.68
#